data_AF-A0AA88GWI1-F1
#
_entry.id   AF-A0AA88GWI1-F1
#
_cell.length_a   1.000
_cell.length_b   1.000
_cell.length_c   1.000
_cell.angle_alpha   90.00
_cell.angle_beta   90.00
_cell.angle_gamma   90.00
#
_symmetry.space_group_name_H-M   'P 1'
#
loop_
_entity.id
_entity.type
_entity.pdbx_description
1 polymer ?
#
loop_
_entity_poly.entity_id
_entity_poly.type
_entity_poly.pdbx_seq_one_letter_code
_entity_poly.pdbx_strand_id
1 'polypeptide(L)'
;MAKRFSAFSVHLSLVFCFFLFAMTLNTVHAQQCLNKKNAPFSPTPCSNCNFCSGLGSSPSCCTLADDVRIKDSVSIFDIVGGACVDVAKEMACSLCDPKNQKYIDTTTMEVKLCKSACVKLADTCKTGAARLCDALPTTDCWSAATSGLQVVWSLSVLLICVITFLM
;
A
#
# COMPACT_ATOMS: atom_id res chain seq x y z
N MET A 1 9.55 25.61 45.50
CA MET A 1 9.08 24.26 45.07
C MET A 1 8.61 24.19 43.62
N ALA A 2 8.21 25.29 42.96
CA ALA A 2 7.70 25.27 41.58
C ALA A 2 8.69 24.79 40.50
N LYS A 3 10.01 25.04 40.62
CA LYS A 3 11.00 24.65 39.58
C LYS A 3 11.25 23.14 39.45
N ARG A 4 10.95 22.33 40.47
CA ARG A 4 11.18 20.87 40.42
C ARG A 4 10.07 20.09 39.71
N PHE A 5 8.87 20.65 39.61
CA PHE A 5 7.75 20.05 38.86
C PHE A 5 7.92 20.15 37.35
N SER A 6 8.56 21.23 36.86
CA SER A 6 8.83 21.43 35.42
C SER A 6 9.78 20.37 34.84
N ALA A 7 10.88 20.06 35.54
CA ALA A 7 11.85 19.08 35.03
C ALA A 7 11.26 17.66 34.91
N PHE A 8 10.42 17.26 35.85
CA PHE A 8 9.79 15.93 35.85
C PHE A 8 8.78 15.78 34.69
N SER A 9 8.04 16.85 34.37
CA SER A 9 7.08 16.86 33.26
C SER A 9 7.77 16.76 31.89
N VAL A 10 8.93 17.41 31.73
CA VAL A 10 9.70 17.36 30.46
C VAL A 10 10.27 15.95 30.22
N HIS A 11 10.75 15.28 31.27
CA HIS A 11 11.30 13.93 31.15
C HIS A 11 10.22 12.89 30.79
N LEU A 12 9.02 13.02 31.37
CA LEU A 12 7.89 12.14 31.04
C LEU A 12 7.44 12.30 29.59
N SER A 13 7.42 13.54 29.08
CA SER A 13 7.09 13.84 27.68
C SER A 13 8.11 13.27 26.70
N LEU A 14 9.41 13.36 27.02
CA LEU A 14 10.50 12.76 26.23
C LEU A 14 10.40 11.23 26.16
N VAL A 15 10.15 10.56 27.28
CA VAL A 15 9.98 9.10 27.32
C VAL A 15 8.77 8.67 26.49
N PHE A 16 7.66 9.42 26.56
CA PHE A 16 6.46 9.15 25.76
C PHE A 16 6.69 9.35 24.25
N CYS A 17 7.39 10.43 23.85
CA CYS A 17 7.78 10.66 22.46
C CYS A 17 8.69 9.54 21.93
N PHE A 18 9.66 9.11 22.73
CA PHE A 18 10.55 8.01 22.37
C PHE A 18 9.78 6.69 22.20
N PHE A 19 8.80 6.42 23.05
CA PHE A 19 7.96 5.23 22.96
C PHE A 19 7.08 5.24 21.70
N LEU A 20 6.47 6.38 21.36
CA LEU A 20 5.72 6.54 20.11
C LEU A 20 6.63 6.37 18.87
N PHE A 21 7.82 6.94 18.90
CA PHE A 21 8.80 6.79 17.82
C PHE A 21 9.26 5.32 17.67
N ALA A 22 9.56 4.64 18.78
CA ALA A 22 9.91 3.22 18.77
C ALA A 22 8.77 2.33 18.24
N MET A 23 7.51 2.67 18.51
CA MET A 23 6.37 1.97 17.92
C MET A 23 6.27 2.17 16.40
N THR A 24 6.63 3.35 15.88
CA THR A 24 6.67 3.57 14.42
C THR A 24 7.81 2.84 13.71
N LEU A 25 8.91 2.52 14.41
CA LEU A 25 10.04 1.79 13.83
C LEU A 25 9.80 0.28 13.67
N ASN A 26 8.86 -0.31 14.42
CA ASN A 26 8.59 -1.75 14.41
C ASN A 26 7.72 -2.23 13.23
N THR A 27 7.28 -1.35 12.33
CA THR A 27 6.39 -1.74 11.22
C THR A 27 7.11 -2.15 9.94
N VAL A 28 8.43 -2.29 9.94
CA VAL A 28 9.17 -2.84 8.78
C VAL A 28 9.15 -4.37 8.84
N HIS A 29 7.96 -4.97 8.71
CA HIS A 29 7.91 -6.35 8.25
C HIS A 29 8.40 -6.32 6.80
N ALA A 30 9.57 -6.91 6.55
CA ALA A 30 9.96 -7.26 5.20
C ALA A 30 8.92 -8.27 4.68
N GLN A 31 7.90 -7.78 3.98
CA GLN A 31 6.84 -8.63 3.47
C GLN A 31 7.45 -9.55 2.41
N GLN A 32 7.33 -10.86 2.65
CA GLN A 32 7.72 -11.89 1.72
C GLN A 32 6.73 -11.90 0.56
N CYS A 33 7.24 -12.18 -0.64
CA CYS A 33 6.46 -12.35 -1.84
C CYS A 33 5.82 -13.74 -1.85
N LEU A 34 4.54 -13.79 -2.20
CA LEU A 34 3.79 -15.03 -2.34
C LEU A 34 3.97 -15.59 -3.76
N ASN A 35 4.18 -16.91 -3.89
CA ASN A 35 4.22 -17.59 -5.18
C ASN A 35 3.47 -18.91 -5.11
N LYS A 36 2.63 -19.21 -6.11
CA LYS A 36 1.82 -20.43 -6.24
C LYS A 36 2.64 -21.72 -6.23
N LYS A 37 3.94 -21.66 -6.57
CA LYS A 37 4.81 -22.84 -6.75
C LYS A 37 6.03 -22.92 -5.83
N ASN A 38 6.48 -21.81 -5.26
CA ASN A 38 7.74 -21.74 -4.52
C ASN A 38 7.51 -21.27 -3.09
N ALA A 39 8.46 -21.58 -2.20
CA ALA A 39 8.49 -20.98 -0.87
C ALA A 39 8.44 -19.44 -0.97
N PRO A 40 7.83 -18.75 0.00
CA PRO A 40 7.85 -17.29 0.07
C PRO A 40 9.28 -16.78 -0.09
N PHE A 41 9.47 -15.75 -0.91
CA PHE A 41 10.80 -15.23 -1.24
C PHE A 41 10.90 -13.73 -0.94
N SER A 42 12.12 -13.25 -0.76
CA SER A 42 12.35 -11.83 -0.53
C SER A 42 12.13 -11.03 -1.82
N PRO A 43 11.49 -9.86 -1.75
CA PRO A 43 11.29 -9.03 -2.94
C PRO A 43 12.65 -8.58 -3.49
N THR A 44 12.80 -8.68 -4.81
CA THR A 44 14.04 -8.31 -5.52
C THR A 44 13.76 -7.25 -6.58
N PRO A 45 14.72 -6.35 -6.86
CA PRO A 45 14.55 -5.39 -7.95
C PRO A 45 14.37 -6.12 -9.29
N CYS A 46 13.34 -5.74 -10.05
CA CYS A 46 13.19 -6.19 -11.43
C CYS A 46 13.65 -5.08 -12.38
N SER A 47 14.94 -5.07 -12.74
CA SER A 47 15.54 -4.02 -13.59
C SER A 47 14.97 -3.95 -15.00
N ASN A 48 14.39 -5.06 -15.48
CA ASN A 48 13.86 -5.17 -16.84
C ASN A 48 12.33 -5.00 -16.89
N CYS A 49 11.66 -4.89 -15.74
CA CYS A 49 10.23 -4.62 -15.68
C CYS A 49 10.00 -3.15 -16.04
N ASN A 50 9.19 -2.90 -17.06
CA ASN A 50 8.93 -1.55 -17.56
C ASN A 50 7.47 -1.14 -17.37
N PHE A 51 6.57 -2.11 -17.26
CA PHE A 51 5.16 -1.83 -17.11
C PHE A 51 4.84 -1.41 -15.67
N CYS A 52 5.20 -2.21 -14.67
CA CYS A 52 4.88 -1.98 -13.27
C CYS A 52 5.92 -1.15 -12.47
N SER A 53 7.09 -0.85 -13.04
CA SER A 53 8.22 -0.26 -12.31
C SER A 53 7.99 1.11 -11.66
N GLY A 54 7.04 1.90 -12.14
CA GLY A 54 6.72 3.24 -11.60
C GLY A 54 5.77 3.26 -10.39
N LEU A 55 5.12 2.14 -10.06
CA LEU A 55 4.03 2.08 -9.07
C LEU A 55 4.49 1.59 -7.68
N GLY A 56 5.79 1.63 -7.40
CA GLY A 56 6.36 1.20 -6.11
C GLY A 56 7.03 -0.17 -6.12
N SER A 57 7.21 -0.79 -7.29
CA SER A 57 7.75 -2.15 -7.46
C SER A 57 9.27 -2.28 -7.36
N SER A 58 9.96 -1.46 -6.56
CA SER A 58 11.40 -1.63 -6.34
C SER A 58 11.70 -1.53 -4.84
N PRO A 59 11.80 -2.66 -4.13
CA PRO A 59 11.87 -4.05 -4.62
C PRO A 59 10.51 -4.63 -5.09
N SER A 60 10.53 -5.61 -6.01
CA SER A 60 9.35 -6.21 -6.66
C SER A 60 9.12 -7.65 -6.20
N CYS A 61 7.85 -8.08 -6.19
CA CYS A 61 7.47 -9.49 -6.10
C CYS A 61 7.21 -10.15 -7.46
N CYS A 62 7.36 -9.42 -8.56
CA CYS A 62 7.15 -9.90 -9.91
C CYS A 62 8.45 -10.05 -10.69
N THR A 63 8.48 -11.05 -11.56
CA THR A 63 9.52 -11.23 -12.59
C THR A 63 9.18 -10.46 -13.87
N LEU A 64 10.13 -10.40 -14.81
CA LEU A 64 9.87 -9.85 -16.14
C LEU A 64 8.69 -10.57 -16.85
N ALA A 65 8.58 -11.88 -16.67
CA ALA A 65 7.48 -12.64 -17.28
C ALA A 65 6.12 -12.23 -16.72
N ASP A 66 6.05 -11.90 -15.43
CA ASP A 66 4.83 -11.40 -14.79
C ASP A 66 4.50 -9.98 -15.27
N ASP A 67 5.50 -9.11 -15.40
CA ASP A 67 5.34 -7.74 -15.94
C ASP A 67 4.75 -7.75 -17.36
N VAL A 68 5.23 -8.65 -18.22
CA VAL A 68 4.70 -8.84 -19.57
C VAL A 68 3.26 -9.37 -19.54
N ARG A 69 2.96 -10.38 -18.71
CA ARG A 69 1.59 -10.92 -18.58
C ARG A 69 0.60 -9.88 -18.07
N ILE A 70 1.02 -9.07 -17.10
CA ILE A 70 0.21 -7.98 -16.56
C ILE A 70 -0.04 -6.94 -17.65
N LYS A 71 0.99 -6.53 -18.40
CA LYS A 71 0.85 -5.62 -19.54
C LYS A 71 -0.16 -6.15 -20.56
N ASP A 72 -0.04 -7.42 -20.96
CA ASP A 72 -0.96 -8.04 -21.92
C ASP A 72 -2.39 -8.07 -21.37
N SER A 73 -2.56 -8.38 -20.08
CA SER A 73 -3.88 -8.40 -19.42
C SER A 73 -4.50 -7.01 -19.34
N VAL A 74 -3.70 -5.96 -19.17
CA VAL A 74 -4.19 -4.57 -19.12
C VAL A 74 -4.49 -4.01 -20.51
N SER A 75 -3.83 -4.51 -21.56
CA SER A 75 -4.03 -4.03 -22.95
C SER A 75 -5.48 -4.16 -23.44
N ILE A 76 -6.28 -5.08 -22.86
CA ILE A 76 -7.71 -5.20 -23.18
C ILE A 76 -8.50 -3.93 -22.84
N PHE A 77 -8.02 -3.13 -21.89
CA PHE A 77 -8.63 -1.87 -21.47
C PHE A 77 -8.27 -0.70 -22.38
N ASP A 78 -7.32 -0.86 -23.33
CA ASP A 78 -6.96 0.20 -24.29
C ASP A 78 -8.16 0.65 -25.13
N ILE A 79 -9.12 -0.27 -25.36
CA ILE A 79 -10.37 0.00 -26.08
C ILE A 79 -11.26 1.01 -25.33
N VAL A 80 -11.17 1.04 -23.99
CA VAL A 80 -12.00 1.88 -23.11
C VAL A 80 -11.39 3.28 -22.94
N GLY A 81 -10.06 3.39 -23.02
CA GLY A 81 -9.30 4.64 -23.00
C GLY A 81 -8.28 4.74 -21.87
N GLY A 82 -7.36 5.70 -21.99
CA GLY A 82 -6.15 5.79 -21.15
C GLY A 82 -6.40 5.85 -19.64
N ALA A 83 -7.44 6.55 -19.18
CA ALA A 83 -7.74 6.62 -17.74
C ALA A 83 -8.14 5.25 -17.16
N CYS A 84 -8.85 4.42 -17.93
CA CYS A 84 -9.19 3.06 -17.52
C CYS A 84 -7.93 2.17 -17.48
N VAL A 85 -7.06 2.32 -18.49
CA VAL A 85 -5.76 1.64 -18.55
C VAL A 85 -4.91 1.96 -17.32
N ASP A 86 -4.87 3.22 -16.89
CA ASP A 86 -4.08 3.63 -15.73
C ASP A 86 -4.60 2.99 -14.43
N VAL A 87 -5.92 2.96 -14.21
CA VAL A 87 -6.50 2.32 -13.01
C VAL A 87 -6.38 0.80 -13.06
N ALA A 88 -6.57 0.20 -14.24
CA ALA A 88 -6.36 -1.24 -14.44
C ALA A 88 -4.90 -1.63 -14.22
N LYS A 89 -3.96 -0.81 -14.71
CA LYS A 89 -2.52 -0.95 -14.47
C LYS A 89 -2.18 -0.85 -12.99
N GLU A 90 -2.70 0.17 -12.29
CA GLU A 90 -2.52 0.34 -10.85
C GLU A 90 -2.98 -0.91 -10.07
N MET A 91 -4.15 -1.44 -10.42
CA MET A 91 -4.69 -2.66 -9.84
C MET A 91 -3.83 -3.89 -10.17
N ALA A 92 -3.49 -4.12 -11.43
CA ALA A 92 -2.78 -5.33 -11.83
C ALA A 92 -1.34 -5.35 -11.29
N CYS A 93 -0.66 -4.20 -11.29
CA CYS A 93 0.68 -4.06 -10.73
C CYS A 93 0.71 -4.11 -9.20
N SER A 94 -0.43 -4.00 -8.52
CA SER A 94 -0.48 -4.13 -7.05
C SER A 94 0.00 -5.49 -6.56
N LEU A 95 -0.14 -6.55 -7.38
CA LEU A 95 0.38 -7.90 -7.11
C LEU A 95 1.91 -7.94 -7.01
N CYS A 96 2.59 -6.99 -7.65
CA CYS A 96 4.04 -6.89 -7.67
C CYS A 96 4.62 -6.08 -6.51
N ASP A 97 3.77 -5.35 -5.77
CA ASP A 97 4.21 -4.55 -4.64
C ASP A 97 4.34 -5.46 -3.39
N PRO A 98 5.52 -5.52 -2.74
CA PRO A 98 5.70 -6.26 -1.51
C PRO A 98 4.71 -5.84 -0.40
N LYS A 99 4.28 -4.58 -0.40
CA LYS A 99 3.34 -4.04 0.60
C LYS A 99 1.95 -4.68 0.53
N ASN A 100 1.58 -5.13 -0.66
CA ASN A 100 0.25 -5.64 -0.96
C ASN A 100 0.16 -7.17 -0.88
N GLN A 101 1.27 -7.88 -0.63
CA GLN A 101 1.30 -9.34 -0.58
C GLN A 101 0.33 -9.93 0.45
N LYS A 102 0.07 -9.21 1.54
CA LYS A 102 -0.92 -9.62 2.56
C LYS A 102 -2.36 -9.65 2.05
N TYR A 103 -2.65 -8.98 0.93
CA TYR A 103 -3.97 -8.94 0.33
C TYR A 103 -4.13 -9.92 -0.83
N ILE A 104 -3.13 -10.75 -1.13
CA ILE A 104 -3.23 -11.73 -2.19
C ILE A 104 -3.92 -12.98 -1.65
N ASP A 105 -4.97 -13.42 -2.33
CA ASP A 105 -5.59 -14.72 -2.07
C ASP A 105 -4.67 -15.82 -2.60
N THR A 106 -4.18 -16.70 -1.72
CA THR A 106 -3.25 -17.78 -2.07
C THR A 106 -3.87 -18.86 -2.94
N THR A 107 -5.20 -18.92 -3.01
CA THR A 107 -5.96 -19.89 -3.82
C THR A 107 -6.04 -19.42 -5.26
N THR A 108 -6.50 -18.18 -5.48
CA THR A 108 -6.70 -17.62 -6.82
C THR A 108 -5.41 -16.99 -7.36
N MET A 109 -4.52 -16.51 -6.48
CA MET A 109 -3.40 -15.60 -6.77
C MET A 109 -3.85 -14.25 -7.32
N GLU A 110 -5.02 -13.80 -6.88
CA GLU A 110 -5.56 -12.47 -7.19
C GLU A 110 -5.49 -11.58 -5.96
N VAL A 111 -5.40 -10.27 -6.17
CA VAL A 111 -5.44 -9.31 -5.08
C VAL A 111 -6.89 -9.16 -4.61
N LYS A 112 -7.12 -9.30 -3.31
CA LYS A 112 -8.41 -9.06 -2.66
C LYS A 112 -8.72 -7.56 -2.74
N LEU A 113 -9.55 -7.17 -3.71
CA LEU A 113 -9.92 -5.77 -3.91
C LEU A 113 -10.84 -5.25 -2.81
N CYS A 114 -10.61 -4.01 -2.40
CA CYS A 114 -11.60 -3.27 -1.65
C CYS A 114 -12.73 -2.77 -2.56
N LYS A 115 -13.92 -2.63 -1.97
CA LYS A 115 -15.07 -1.99 -2.60
C LYS A 115 -14.72 -0.65 -3.25
N SER A 116 -13.96 0.21 -2.56
CA SER A 116 -13.55 1.53 -3.06
C SER A 116 -12.71 1.46 -4.35
N ALA A 117 -11.79 0.50 -4.44
CA ALA A 117 -10.96 0.30 -5.62
C ALA A 117 -11.78 -0.26 -6.81
N CYS A 118 -12.69 -1.20 -6.53
CA CYS A 118 -13.59 -1.73 -7.55
C CYS A 118 -14.53 -0.66 -8.11
N VAL A 119 -15.13 0.16 -7.23
CA VAL A 119 -16.01 1.26 -7.66
C VAL A 119 -15.21 2.27 -8.51
N LYS A 120 -14.00 2.65 -8.08
CA LYS A 120 -13.10 3.51 -8.87
C LYS A 120 -12.85 2.93 -10.28
N LEU A 121 -12.55 1.63 -10.39
CA LEU A 121 -12.35 0.97 -11.67
C LEU A 121 -13.63 0.97 -12.52
N ALA A 122 -14.77 0.57 -11.95
CA ALA A 122 -16.04 0.51 -12.65
C ALA A 122 -16.48 1.88 -13.18
N ASP A 123 -16.31 2.93 -12.38
CA ASP A 123 -16.64 4.31 -12.75
C ASP A 123 -15.69 4.84 -13.82
N THR A 124 -14.38 4.63 -13.65
CA THR A 124 -13.36 5.10 -14.61
C THR A 124 -13.47 4.40 -15.95
N CYS A 125 -13.74 3.09 -15.94
CA CYS A 125 -13.88 2.27 -17.14
C CYS A 125 -15.31 2.25 -17.70
N LYS A 126 -16.27 2.94 -17.06
CA LYS A 126 -17.68 3.01 -17.48
C LYS A 126 -18.32 1.64 -17.76
N THR A 127 -17.92 0.61 -17.02
CA THR A 127 -18.33 -0.78 -17.28
C THR A 127 -19.73 -1.11 -16.78
N GLY A 128 -20.38 -0.20 -16.05
CA GLY A 128 -21.66 -0.48 -15.37
C GLY A 128 -21.56 -1.53 -14.26
N ALA A 129 -20.33 -1.97 -13.92
CA ALA A 129 -20.05 -3.05 -12.99
C ALA A 129 -20.09 -2.62 -11.51
N ALA A 130 -20.50 -1.38 -11.19
CA ALA A 130 -20.49 -0.88 -9.81
C ALA A 130 -21.27 -1.77 -8.83
N ARG A 131 -22.36 -2.40 -9.30
CA ARG A 131 -23.15 -3.35 -8.49
C ARG A 131 -22.39 -4.64 -8.14
N LEU A 132 -21.42 -5.04 -8.96
CA LEU A 132 -20.56 -6.19 -8.66
C LEU A 132 -19.57 -5.86 -7.52
N CYS A 133 -19.32 -4.59 -7.26
CA CYS A 133 -18.45 -4.14 -6.18
C CYS A 133 -19.11 -4.18 -4.79
N ASP A 134 -20.44 -4.32 -4.70
CA ASP A 134 -21.16 -4.27 -3.42
C ASP A 134 -20.85 -5.44 -2.49
N ALA A 135 -20.49 -6.59 -3.05
CA ALA A 135 -20.12 -7.79 -2.31
C ALA A 135 -18.65 -7.76 -1.82
N LEU A 136 -17.86 -6.76 -2.23
CA LEU A 136 -16.46 -6.68 -1.86
C LEU A 136 -16.26 -6.08 -0.46
N PRO A 137 -15.20 -6.52 0.26
CA PRO A 137 -14.90 -6.01 1.59
C PRO A 137 -14.49 -4.53 1.56
N THR A 138 -14.69 -3.84 2.68
CA THR A 138 -14.23 -2.45 2.88
C THR A 138 -12.94 -2.36 3.70
N THR A 139 -12.53 -3.45 4.35
CA THR A 139 -11.33 -3.54 5.19
C THR A 139 -10.55 -4.80 4.87
N ASP A 140 -9.27 -4.83 5.23
CA ASP A 140 -8.38 -5.99 4.99
C ASP A 140 -8.36 -6.43 3.51
N CYS A 141 -8.15 -5.43 2.65
CA CYS A 141 -8.16 -5.56 1.21
C CYS A 141 -7.26 -4.47 0.59
N TRP A 142 -6.89 -4.64 -0.67
CA TRP A 142 -6.13 -3.64 -1.39
C TRP A 142 -7.01 -2.48 -1.86
N SER A 143 -6.54 -1.26 -1.63
CA SER A 143 -7.08 -0.06 -2.28
C SER A 143 -5.96 0.87 -2.69
N ALA A 144 -6.11 1.54 -3.83
CA ALA A 144 -5.20 2.58 -4.29
C ALA A 144 -4.98 3.71 -3.26
N ALA A 145 -5.87 3.87 -2.27
CA ALA A 145 -5.83 4.93 -1.27
C ALA A 145 -4.78 4.74 -0.16
N THR A 146 -4.19 3.55 0.00
CA THR A 146 -3.40 3.23 1.21
C THR A 146 -1.97 3.78 1.25
N SER A 147 -1.44 4.38 0.18
CA SER A 147 -0.08 4.96 0.20
C SER A 147 -0.01 6.34 0.88
N GLY A 148 -1.12 7.09 0.96
CA GLY A 148 -1.14 8.45 1.52
C GLY A 148 -1.45 8.53 3.03
N LEU A 149 -2.34 7.66 3.54
CA LEU A 149 -2.85 7.81 4.92
C LEU A 149 -1.80 7.57 6.01
N GLN A 150 -0.84 6.66 5.81
CA GLN A 150 0.24 6.44 6.78
C GLN A 150 1.18 7.64 6.90
N VAL A 151 1.39 8.39 5.82
CA VAL A 151 2.24 9.59 5.81
C VAL A 151 1.55 10.73 6.56
N VAL A 152 0.25 10.91 6.34
CA VAL A 152 -0.54 11.95 7.03
C VAL A 152 -0.63 11.69 8.54
N TRP A 153 -0.80 10.44 8.96
CA TRP A 153 -0.82 10.08 10.38
C TRP A 153 0.55 10.31 11.05
N SER A 154 1.64 9.91 10.37
CA SER A 154 3.01 10.12 10.86
C SER A 154 3.35 11.62 11.01
N LEU A 155 2.94 12.45 10.05
CA LEU A 155 3.13 13.91 10.11
C LEU A 155 2.32 14.56 11.23
N SER A 156 1.10 14.08 11.47
CA SER A 156 0.23 14.60 12.53
C SER A 156 0.81 14.34 13.92
N VAL A 157 1.35 13.13 14.15
CA VAL A 157 2.03 12.77 15.41
C VAL A 157 3.28 13.62 15.63
N LEU A 158 4.09 13.83 14.58
CA LEU A 158 5.29 14.66 14.66
C LEU A 158 4.95 16.11 15.04
N LEU A 159 3.89 16.67 14.45
CA LEU A 159 3.45 18.04 14.71
C LEU A 159 2.98 18.23 16.16
N ILE A 160 2.24 17.25 16.70
CA ILE A 160 1.78 17.26 18.11
C ILE A 160 2.99 17.23 19.07
N CYS A 161 4.00 16.40 18.78
CA CYS A 161 5.22 16.33 19.60
C CYS A 161 6.04 17.63 19.59
N VAL A 162 6.07 18.37 18.48
CA VAL A 162 6.75 19.67 18.40
C VAL A 162 6.00 20.74 19.20
N ILE A 163 4.67 20.77 19.10
CA ILE A 163 3.84 21.74 19.84
C ILE A 163 3.96 21.52 21.34
N THR A 164 3.94 20.28 21.83
CA THR A 164 4.12 19.97 23.26
C THR A 164 5.54 20.23 23.78
N PHE A 165 6.54 20.39 22.91
CA PHE A 165 7.91 20.75 23.30
C PHE A 165 8.13 22.27 23.34
N LEU A 166 7.36 23.03 22.56
CA LEU A 166 7.46 24.50 22.47
C LEU A 166 6.57 25.23 23.49
N MET A 167 5.53 24.57 24.02
CA MET A 167 4.68 25.07 25.11
C MET A 167 5.22 24.68 26.48
#